data_AF-A0A9D0QUW4-F1
#
_entry.id   AF-A0A9D0QUW4-F1
#
_cell.length_a   1.000
_cell.length_b   1.000
_cell.length_c   1.000
_cell.angle_alpha   90.00
_cell.angle_beta   90.00
_cell.angle_gamma   90.00
#
_symmetry.space_group_name_H-M   'P 1'
#
loop_
_entity.id
_entity.type
_entity.pdbx_description
1 polymer ?
#
loop_
_entity_poly.entity_id
_entity_poly.type
_entity_poly.pdbx_seq_one_letter_code
_entity_poly.pdbx_strand_id
1 'polypeptide(L)'
;MNQNNQSLFWLAIASIFIAGCDGNDVPTFGPEQKKIYSGQFLDSAVANLDYSSATQAGTTDAKGIFSYQEDESVTFAVGNVTLGTAAGQAIITPVDLIPNSSSSTAEVQNISRFLLALDQDDDPRNGITISPAVRSAAGSWTSVDFSATDFDSQIAAILAEAGSVDGRTVEMPSSTEAKEHLEKSIFCAYGGGFIGIFSGSSSQG
;
A
#
# COMPACT_ATOMS: atom_id res chain seq x y z
N MET A 1 -38.96 -45.90 46.09
CA MET A 1 -37.77 -45.01 46.11
C MET A 1 -38.28 -43.63 45.71
N ASN A 2 -38.93 -42.91 46.64
CA ASN A 2 -38.34 -41.96 47.60
C ASN A 2 -37.73 -40.76 46.87
N GLN A 3 -38.55 -39.74 46.58
CA GLN A 3 -38.63 -38.44 47.28
C GLN A 3 -37.34 -37.61 47.17
N ASN A 4 -37.45 -36.41 46.61
CA ASN A 4 -37.03 -35.19 47.32
C ASN A 4 -37.66 -33.94 46.69
N ASN A 5 -38.73 -33.51 47.37
CA ASN A 5 -39.22 -32.14 47.47
C ASN A 5 -38.12 -31.21 47.99
N GLN A 6 -38.16 -29.92 47.63
CA GLN A 6 -38.49 -28.89 48.61
C GLN A 6 -39.21 -27.71 47.96
N SER A 7 -40.19 -27.20 48.69
CA SER A 7 -41.16 -26.17 48.34
C SER A 7 -41.14 -25.05 49.38
N LEU A 8 -41.58 -23.85 48.97
CA LEU A 8 -42.02 -22.68 49.78
C LEU A 8 -40.88 -21.87 50.43
N PHE A 9 -40.87 -20.53 50.38
CA PHE A 9 -41.84 -19.63 51.01
C PHE A 9 -41.91 -18.25 50.36
N TRP A 10 -43.12 -17.68 50.35
CA TRP A 10 -43.43 -16.27 50.12
C TRP A 10 -42.90 -15.38 51.26
N LEU A 11 -42.39 -14.18 50.92
CA LEU A 11 -42.42 -13.03 51.82
C LEU A 11 -42.46 -11.73 51.00
N ALA A 12 -43.64 -11.12 50.98
CA ALA A 12 -43.81 -9.73 50.61
C ALA A 12 -43.31 -8.85 51.76
N ILE A 13 -42.37 -7.94 51.48
CA ILE A 13 -42.14 -6.76 52.33
C ILE A 13 -42.08 -5.56 51.39
N ALA A 14 -43.16 -4.80 51.39
CA ALA A 14 -43.16 -3.41 50.96
C ALA A 14 -42.58 -2.56 52.10
N SER A 15 -41.48 -1.86 51.83
CA SER A 15 -41.03 -0.69 52.59
C SER A 15 -40.20 0.19 51.67
N ILE A 16 -40.79 1.33 51.32
CA ILE A 16 -40.15 2.49 50.70
C ILE A 16 -39.11 3.04 51.68
N PHE A 17 -37.88 3.22 51.20
CA PHE A 17 -36.97 4.25 51.68
C PHE A 17 -36.30 4.94 50.49
N ILE A 18 -36.54 6.23 50.39
CA ILE A 18 -35.89 7.16 49.48
C ILE A 18 -34.47 7.39 50.03
N ALA A 19 -33.46 7.09 49.21
CA ALA A 19 -32.14 7.68 49.33
C ALA A 19 -31.67 8.01 47.91
N GLY A 20 -31.63 9.29 47.60
CA GLY A 20 -30.95 9.78 46.40
C GLY A 20 -29.48 9.42 46.50
N CYS A 21 -28.93 8.90 45.39
CA CYS A 21 -27.51 8.91 45.16
C CYS A 21 -27.28 9.62 43.84
N ASP A 22 -26.48 10.67 43.97
CA ASP A 22 -25.93 11.55 42.95
C ASP A 22 -25.20 10.69 41.91
N GLY A 23 -25.93 10.31 40.85
CA GLY A 23 -25.38 9.55 39.73
C GLY A 23 -24.53 10.48 38.90
N ASN A 24 -23.25 10.58 39.25
CA ASN A 24 -22.24 11.14 38.36
C ASN A 24 -22.12 10.20 37.16
N ASP A 25 -23.01 10.37 36.18
CA ASP A 25 -22.91 9.80 34.85
C ASP A 25 -21.66 10.39 34.20
N VAL A 26 -20.52 9.75 34.45
CA VAL A 26 -19.32 9.99 33.67
C VAL A 26 -19.66 9.54 32.24
N PRO A 27 -19.62 10.43 31.23
CA PRO A 27 -19.76 10.00 29.86
C PRO A 27 -18.60 9.05 29.59
N THR A 28 -18.91 7.75 29.47
CA THR A 28 -17.95 6.78 28.98
C THR A 28 -17.82 7.05 27.49
N PHE A 29 -16.84 7.89 27.13
CA PHE A 29 -16.42 8.03 25.75
C PHE A 29 -15.89 6.65 25.32
N GLY A 30 -16.65 5.97 24.47
CA GLY A 30 -16.18 4.76 23.80
C GLY A 30 -14.91 5.06 23.00
N PRO A 31 -14.10 4.04 22.66
CA PRO A 31 -12.89 4.27 21.89
C PRO A 31 -13.22 5.04 20.61
N GLU A 32 -12.50 6.12 20.38
CA GLU A 32 -12.60 6.93 19.17
C GLU A 32 -12.31 6.02 17.96
N GLN A 33 -13.35 5.71 17.18
CA GLN A 33 -13.22 4.90 15.98
C GLN A 33 -12.61 5.78 14.88
N LYS A 34 -11.30 5.61 14.66
CA LYS A 34 -10.61 6.30 13.58
C LYS A 34 -11.12 5.83 12.22
N LYS A 35 -11.24 6.76 11.28
CA LYS A 35 -11.79 6.49 9.95
C LYS A 35 -10.79 5.72 9.07
N ILE A 36 -11.30 4.77 8.31
CA ILE A 36 -10.54 4.08 7.25
C ILE A 36 -10.71 4.87 5.94
N TYR A 37 -9.58 5.13 5.30
CA TYR A 37 -9.47 5.77 4.00
C TYR A 37 -8.91 4.78 2.97
N SER A 38 -9.08 5.12 1.70
CA SER A 38 -8.44 4.44 0.58
C SER A 38 -7.49 5.40 -0.11
N GLY A 39 -6.30 4.90 -0.46
CA GLY A 39 -5.30 5.61 -1.25
C GLY A 39 -4.92 4.81 -2.48
N GLN A 40 -4.15 5.41 -3.37
CA GLN A 40 -3.64 4.79 -4.59
C GLN A 40 -2.12 4.88 -4.64
N PHE A 41 -1.43 3.76 -4.87
CA PHE A 41 0.01 3.75 -5.12
C PHE A 41 0.29 3.91 -6.62
N LEU A 42 1.09 4.91 -7.00
CA LEU A 42 1.31 5.30 -8.39
C LEU A 42 2.80 5.41 -8.78
N ASP A 43 3.17 4.54 -9.71
CA ASP A 43 4.22 4.64 -10.72
C ASP A 43 3.64 3.89 -11.94
N SER A 44 2.60 4.47 -12.55
CA SER A 44 1.39 3.74 -13.00
C SER A 44 0.66 3.02 -11.86
N ALA A 45 -0.58 2.58 -12.08
CA ALA A 45 -1.28 1.79 -11.06
C ALA A 45 -0.51 0.49 -10.80
N VAL A 46 0.01 0.29 -9.58
CA VAL A 46 0.80 -0.90 -9.24
C VAL A 46 -0.09 -1.94 -8.57
N ALA A 47 -0.29 -3.09 -9.20
CA ALA A 47 -1.09 -4.19 -8.70
C ALA A 47 -0.25 -5.23 -7.94
N ASN A 48 -0.86 -5.89 -6.95
CA ASN A 48 -0.24 -6.90 -6.08
C ASN A 48 0.98 -6.39 -5.29
N LEU A 49 1.08 -5.09 -5.04
CA LEU A 49 2.08 -4.54 -4.13
C LEU A 49 1.64 -4.76 -2.70
N ASP A 50 2.48 -5.38 -1.86
CA ASP A 50 2.16 -5.60 -0.45
C ASP A 50 2.16 -4.25 0.28
N TYR A 51 1.16 -4.05 1.14
CA TYR A 51 1.10 -2.89 2.03
C TYR A 51 0.75 -3.30 3.46
N SER A 52 1.28 -2.56 4.43
CA SER A 52 0.94 -2.72 5.84
C SER A 52 1.03 -1.40 6.60
N SER A 53 0.15 -1.24 7.59
CA SER A 53 0.13 -0.16 8.57
C SER A 53 -0.06 -0.75 9.97
N ALA A 54 -0.26 0.09 10.98
CA ALA A 54 -0.53 -0.37 12.34
C ALA A 54 -1.82 -1.22 12.43
N THR A 55 -2.82 -0.96 11.58
CA THR A 55 -4.12 -1.65 11.64
C THR A 55 -4.56 -2.30 10.33
N GLN A 56 -3.96 -1.95 9.20
CA GLN A 56 -4.33 -2.46 7.87
C GLN A 56 -3.17 -3.27 7.26
N ALA A 57 -3.48 -4.30 6.48
CA ALA A 57 -2.51 -4.98 5.64
C ALA A 57 -3.23 -5.63 4.45
N GLY A 58 -2.51 -5.80 3.34
CA GLY A 58 -3.06 -6.43 2.16
C GLY A 58 -2.16 -6.25 0.95
N THR A 59 -2.75 -6.39 -0.23
CA THR A 59 -2.11 -6.10 -1.51
C THR A 59 -2.92 -5.07 -2.27
N THR A 60 -2.26 -4.19 -3.00
CA THR A 60 -2.94 -3.26 -3.89
C THR A 60 -3.73 -3.99 -4.97
N ASP A 61 -4.89 -3.44 -5.34
CA ASP A 61 -5.70 -3.98 -6.44
C ASP A 61 -5.14 -3.57 -7.83
N ALA A 62 -5.83 -3.95 -8.91
CA ALA A 62 -5.45 -3.60 -10.28
C ALA A 62 -5.38 -2.10 -10.58
N LYS A 63 -5.95 -1.26 -9.71
CA LYS A 63 -5.88 0.20 -9.79
C LYS A 63 -4.85 0.77 -8.83
N GLY A 64 -4.07 -0.05 -8.12
CA GLY A 64 -3.12 0.40 -7.11
C GLY A 64 -3.76 0.80 -5.78
N ILE A 65 -5.02 0.42 -5.53
CA ILE A 65 -5.75 0.88 -4.34
C ILE A 65 -5.33 0.10 -3.09
N PHE A 66 -5.04 0.83 -2.02
CA PHE A 66 -4.78 0.29 -0.68
C PHE A 66 -5.67 0.99 0.37
N SER A 67 -5.78 0.38 1.56
CA SER A 67 -6.54 0.95 2.69
C SER A 67 -5.61 1.33 3.84
N TYR A 68 -5.93 2.42 4.52
CA TYR A 68 -5.19 2.89 5.69
C TYR A 68 -6.13 3.62 6.65
N GLN A 69 -5.79 3.66 7.94
CA GLN A 69 -6.54 4.44 8.91
C GLN A 69 -5.93 5.84 9.08
N GLU A 70 -6.73 6.81 9.50
CA GLU A 70 -6.27 8.18 9.79
C GLU A 70 -5.01 8.24 10.68
N ASP A 71 -4.07 9.09 10.29
CA ASP A 71 -2.76 9.32 10.93
C ASP A 71 -1.80 8.12 10.95
N GLU A 72 -2.08 7.06 10.20
CA GLU A 72 -1.15 5.94 10.07
C GLU A 72 -0.14 6.14 8.94
N SER A 73 1.05 5.59 9.13
CA SER A 73 1.98 5.37 8.04
C SER A 73 1.74 4.01 7.39
N VAL A 74 1.98 3.94 6.09
CA VAL A 74 1.83 2.74 5.27
C VAL A 74 3.19 2.38 4.69
N THR A 75 3.62 1.15 4.94
CA THR A 75 4.83 0.55 4.37
C THR A 75 4.45 -0.28 3.17
N PHE A 76 5.16 -0.07 2.05
CA PHE A 76 4.99 -0.82 0.81
C PHE A 76 6.17 -1.77 0.58
N ALA A 77 5.88 -2.95 0.07
CA ALA A 77 6.85 -4.01 -0.16
C ALA A 77 6.48 -4.94 -1.32
N VAL A 78 7.46 -5.70 -1.77
CA VAL A 78 7.27 -6.88 -2.63
C VAL A 78 7.85 -8.07 -1.87
N GLY A 79 7.01 -8.89 -1.25
CA GLY A 79 7.46 -9.94 -0.35
C GLY A 79 8.32 -9.37 0.79
N ASN A 80 9.59 -9.78 0.88
CA ASN A 80 10.53 -9.28 1.90
C ASN A 80 11.27 -8.00 1.48
N VAL A 81 11.07 -7.49 0.27
CA VAL A 81 11.73 -6.28 -0.22
C VAL A 81 10.87 -5.07 0.11
N THR A 82 11.20 -4.38 1.20
CA THR A 82 10.56 -3.11 1.58
C THR A 82 11.01 -2.00 0.63
N LEU A 83 10.04 -1.33 0.00
CA LEU A 83 10.30 -0.17 -0.86
C LEU A 83 10.42 1.13 -0.04
N GLY A 84 9.62 1.24 1.03
CA GLY A 84 9.66 2.37 1.94
C GLY A 84 8.33 2.57 2.67
N THR A 85 8.25 3.67 3.41
CA THR A 85 7.10 4.01 4.26
C THR A 85 6.73 5.48 4.08
N ALA A 86 5.45 5.75 3.94
CA ALA A 86 4.91 7.11 3.82
C ALA A 86 3.73 7.32 4.77
N ALA A 87 3.40 8.57 5.06
CA ALA A 87 2.13 8.89 5.71
C ALA A 87 0.97 8.48 4.78
N GLY A 88 -0.10 7.92 5.36
CA GLY A 88 -1.29 7.54 4.60
C GLY A 88 -1.94 8.76 3.95
N GLN A 89 -2.06 8.74 2.62
CA GLN A 89 -2.64 9.82 1.82
C GLN A 89 -3.33 9.25 0.57
N ALA A 90 -4.10 10.10 -0.12
CA ALA A 90 -4.92 9.69 -1.26
C ALA A 90 -4.10 9.13 -2.44
N ILE A 91 -2.90 9.69 -2.67
CA ILE A 91 -1.96 9.24 -3.71
C ILE A 91 -0.58 9.13 -3.09
N ILE A 92 0.03 7.95 -3.14
CA ILE A 92 1.41 7.70 -2.74
C ILE A 92 2.18 7.30 -3.99
N THR A 93 3.37 7.86 -4.15
CA THR A 93 4.30 7.55 -5.24
C THR A 93 5.65 7.13 -4.66
N PRO A 94 6.57 6.55 -5.44
CA PRO A 94 7.94 6.31 -5.01
C PRO A 94 8.65 7.53 -4.39
N VAL A 95 8.29 8.76 -4.78
CA VAL A 95 8.84 9.99 -4.17
C VAL A 95 8.42 10.10 -2.70
N ASP A 96 7.17 9.77 -2.38
CA ASP A 96 6.62 9.93 -1.03
C ASP A 96 7.22 8.92 -0.04
N LEU A 97 7.76 7.80 -0.54
CA LEU A 97 8.40 6.77 0.28
C LEU A 97 9.73 7.22 0.88
N ILE A 98 10.41 8.16 0.21
CA ILE A 98 11.74 8.64 0.60
C ILE A 98 11.62 10.10 1.09
N PRO A 99 11.87 10.38 2.38
CA PRO A 99 11.77 11.74 2.91
C PRO A 99 12.69 12.74 2.20
N ASN A 100 12.17 13.93 1.91
CA ASN A 100 12.91 15.03 1.26
C ASN A 100 13.53 14.64 -0.11
N SER A 101 12.85 13.80 -0.87
CA SER A 101 13.31 13.32 -2.17
C SER A 101 12.58 13.97 -3.35
N SER A 102 12.97 13.58 -4.56
CA SER A 102 12.30 13.93 -5.80
C SER A 102 12.41 12.77 -6.80
N SER A 103 11.74 12.86 -7.95
CA SER A 103 11.94 11.94 -9.08
C SER A 103 13.40 11.84 -9.56
N SER A 104 14.24 12.80 -9.18
CA SER A 104 15.67 12.82 -9.52
C SER A 104 16.57 12.16 -8.47
N THR A 105 16.03 11.74 -7.33
CA THR A 105 16.79 11.05 -6.28
C THR A 105 17.08 9.62 -6.72
N ALA A 106 18.34 9.17 -6.59
CA ALA A 106 18.77 7.84 -7.05
C ALA A 106 17.97 6.70 -6.41
N GLU A 107 17.68 6.81 -5.11
CA GLU A 107 16.86 5.83 -4.38
C GLU A 107 15.43 5.71 -4.94
N VAL A 108 14.79 6.85 -5.22
CA VAL A 108 13.46 6.91 -5.85
C VAL A 108 13.49 6.28 -7.25
N GLN A 109 14.52 6.59 -8.03
CA GLN A 109 14.69 6.01 -9.36
C GLN A 109 14.89 4.50 -9.28
N ASN A 110 15.69 4.00 -8.32
CA ASN A 110 15.91 2.57 -8.16
C ASN A 110 14.65 1.82 -7.69
N ILE A 111 13.79 2.44 -6.87
CA ILE A 111 12.46 1.90 -6.56
C ILE A 111 11.61 1.79 -7.83
N SER A 112 11.56 2.85 -8.64
CA SER A 112 10.79 2.86 -9.90
C SER A 112 11.33 1.84 -10.91
N ARG A 113 12.65 1.75 -11.08
CA ARG A 113 13.32 0.74 -11.93
C ARG A 113 12.96 -0.67 -11.48
N PHE A 114 12.95 -0.92 -10.18
CA PHE A 114 12.59 -2.22 -9.62
C PHE A 114 11.13 -2.58 -9.92
N LEU A 115 10.20 -1.65 -9.71
CA LEU A 115 8.78 -1.87 -10.03
C LEU A 115 8.57 -2.16 -11.52
N LEU A 116 9.17 -1.34 -12.40
CA LEU A 116 9.11 -1.51 -13.85
C LEU A 116 9.74 -2.83 -14.30
N ALA A 117 10.88 -3.23 -13.73
CA ALA A 117 11.53 -4.49 -14.04
C ALA A 117 10.68 -5.70 -13.63
N LEU A 118 9.85 -5.58 -12.59
CA LEU A 118 8.97 -6.65 -12.13
C LEU A 118 7.61 -6.69 -12.83
N ASP A 119 7.33 -5.75 -13.73
CA ASP A 119 6.09 -5.72 -14.48
C ASP A 119 5.93 -6.98 -15.34
N GLN A 120 4.83 -7.69 -15.17
CA GLN A 120 4.65 -9.04 -15.71
C GLN A 120 4.71 -9.10 -17.24
N ASP A 121 4.31 -8.03 -17.93
CA ASP A 121 4.24 -7.95 -19.39
C ASP A 121 5.17 -6.91 -20.01
N ASP A 122 6.04 -6.28 -19.22
CA ASP A 122 6.97 -5.23 -19.62
C ASP A 122 6.28 -4.03 -20.33
N ASP A 123 4.98 -3.80 -20.06
CA ASP A 123 4.20 -2.66 -20.59
C ASP A 123 3.51 -1.82 -19.50
N PRO A 124 4.24 -0.85 -18.90
CA PRO A 124 3.72 -0.10 -17.77
C PRO A 124 2.62 0.91 -18.15
N ARG A 125 2.26 1.02 -19.44
CA ARG A 125 1.15 1.88 -19.92
C ARG A 125 -0.22 1.32 -19.51
N ASN A 126 -0.31 0.02 -19.23
CA ASN A 126 -1.54 -0.64 -18.82
C ASN A 126 -1.66 -0.82 -17.28
N GLY A 127 -0.67 -0.32 -16.53
CA GLY A 127 -0.46 -0.60 -15.11
C GLY A 127 0.87 -1.32 -14.92
N ILE A 128 1.36 -1.42 -13.68
CA ILE A 128 2.44 -2.33 -13.33
C ILE A 128 1.81 -3.50 -12.59
N THR A 129 1.97 -4.72 -13.07
CA THR A 129 1.47 -5.91 -12.38
C THR A 129 2.62 -6.75 -11.89
N ILE A 130 2.79 -6.80 -10.56
CA ILE A 130 3.69 -7.77 -9.95
C ILE A 130 2.97 -9.11 -9.92
N SER A 131 3.52 -10.13 -10.59
CA SER A 131 2.85 -11.42 -10.65
C SER A 131 2.75 -12.04 -9.25
N PRO A 132 1.66 -12.77 -8.92
CA PRO A 132 1.56 -13.46 -7.63
C PRO A 132 2.72 -14.45 -7.38
N ALA A 133 3.28 -15.01 -8.45
CA ALA A 133 4.39 -15.95 -8.38
C ALA A 133 5.69 -15.22 -8.01
N VAL A 134 5.99 -14.07 -8.64
CA VAL A 134 7.12 -13.21 -8.30
C VAL A 134 7.00 -12.71 -6.86
N ARG A 135 5.83 -12.22 -6.46
CA ARG A 135 5.57 -11.79 -5.07
C ARG A 135 5.80 -12.92 -4.06
N SER A 136 5.39 -14.15 -4.40
CA SER A 136 5.66 -15.32 -3.56
C SER A 136 7.15 -15.65 -3.47
N ALA A 137 7.89 -15.57 -4.58
CA ALA A 137 9.34 -15.78 -4.60
C ALA A 137 10.08 -14.69 -3.78
N ALA A 138 9.56 -13.47 -3.82
CA ALA A 138 10.09 -12.32 -3.09
C ALA A 138 10.05 -12.47 -1.56
N GLY A 139 9.23 -13.38 -1.04
CA GLY A 139 9.24 -13.77 0.38
C GLY A 139 10.54 -14.48 0.83
N SER A 140 11.45 -14.79 -0.09
CA SER A 140 12.78 -15.35 0.20
C SER A 140 13.95 -14.46 -0.23
N TRP A 141 13.66 -13.32 -0.87
CA TRP A 141 14.70 -12.41 -1.35
C TRP A 141 15.39 -11.72 -0.17
N THR A 142 16.66 -11.38 -0.39
CA THR A 142 17.42 -10.54 0.52
C THR A 142 16.90 -9.10 0.49
N SER A 143 17.09 -8.35 1.56
CA SER A 143 16.83 -6.91 1.57
C SER A 143 17.60 -6.21 0.45
N VAL A 144 16.94 -5.27 -0.21
CA VAL A 144 17.50 -4.43 -1.26
C VAL A 144 17.85 -3.07 -0.66
N ASP A 145 19.03 -2.55 -0.97
CA ASP A 145 19.42 -1.18 -0.66
C ASP A 145 19.24 -0.33 -1.91
N PHE A 146 18.11 0.37 -1.99
CA PHE A 146 17.77 1.22 -3.13
C PHE A 146 18.70 2.44 -3.27
N SER A 147 19.49 2.78 -2.24
CA SER A 147 20.48 3.87 -2.31
C SER A 147 21.82 3.45 -2.93
N ALA A 148 22.00 2.15 -3.19
CA ALA A 148 23.24 1.58 -3.69
C ALA A 148 23.65 2.16 -5.06
N THR A 149 24.93 2.48 -5.22
CA THR A 149 25.48 2.95 -6.50
C THR A 149 25.73 1.82 -7.48
N ASP A 150 25.84 0.59 -7.00
CA ASP A 150 25.98 -0.66 -7.75
C ASP A 150 24.67 -1.47 -7.78
N PHE A 151 23.53 -0.77 -7.71
CA PHE A 151 22.19 -1.35 -7.63
C PHE A 151 21.94 -2.51 -8.61
N ASP A 152 22.32 -2.35 -9.87
CA ASP A 152 22.13 -3.37 -10.91
C ASP A 152 22.83 -4.70 -10.57
N SER A 153 24.01 -4.63 -9.96
CA SER A 153 24.74 -5.82 -9.52
C SER A 153 24.10 -6.42 -8.26
N GLN A 154 23.60 -5.59 -7.36
CA GLN A 154 22.94 -6.02 -6.13
C GLN A 154 21.67 -6.84 -6.41
N ILE A 155 20.84 -6.40 -7.36
CA ILE A 155 19.55 -7.04 -7.63
C ILE A 155 19.57 -8.04 -8.80
N ALA A 156 20.73 -8.31 -9.40
CA ALA A 156 20.86 -9.21 -10.54
C ALA A 156 20.27 -10.63 -10.27
N ALA A 157 20.52 -11.18 -9.07
CA ALA A 157 19.98 -12.48 -8.69
C ALA A 157 18.45 -12.44 -8.50
N ILE A 158 17.92 -11.32 -7.99
CA ILE A 158 16.49 -11.10 -7.79
C ILE A 158 15.78 -11.06 -9.16
N LEU A 159 16.32 -10.31 -10.12
CA LEU A 159 15.73 -10.21 -11.46
C LEU A 159 15.81 -11.53 -12.23
N ALA A 160 16.90 -12.28 -12.06
CA ALA A 160 17.03 -13.61 -12.67
C ALA A 160 15.96 -14.58 -12.16
N GLU A 161 15.70 -14.58 -10.84
CA GLU A 161 14.63 -15.40 -10.25
C GLU A 161 13.24 -14.92 -10.69
N ALA A 162 12.99 -13.60 -10.69
CA ALA A 162 11.73 -13.04 -11.14
C ALA A 162 11.41 -13.44 -12.60
N GLY A 163 12.40 -13.31 -13.49
CA GLY A 163 12.27 -13.74 -14.88
C GLY A 163 12.06 -15.25 -15.04
N SER A 164 12.78 -16.06 -14.26
CA SER A 164 12.58 -17.52 -14.23
C SER A 164 11.15 -17.89 -13.82
N VAL A 165 10.62 -17.23 -12.79
CA VAL A 165 9.27 -17.45 -12.27
C VAL A 165 8.18 -17.04 -13.25
N ASP A 166 8.35 -15.90 -13.92
CA ASP A 166 7.40 -15.41 -14.93
C ASP A 166 7.62 -16.03 -16.32
N GLY A 167 8.69 -16.79 -16.52
CA GLY A 167 9.04 -17.38 -17.82
C GLY A 167 9.45 -16.34 -18.87
N ARG A 168 10.01 -15.20 -18.43
CA ARG A 168 10.46 -14.09 -19.28
C ARG A 168 11.89 -13.67 -18.97
N THR A 169 12.51 -12.93 -19.88
CA THR A 169 13.78 -12.25 -19.61
C THR A 169 13.47 -10.88 -19.04
N VAL A 170 13.92 -10.62 -17.82
CA VAL A 170 13.77 -9.30 -17.20
C VAL A 170 14.91 -8.41 -17.67
N GLU A 171 14.57 -7.32 -18.35
CA GLU A 171 15.51 -6.25 -18.66
C GLU A 171 15.46 -5.19 -17.57
N MET A 172 16.62 -4.62 -17.24
CA MET A 172 16.70 -3.55 -16.24
C MET A 172 16.41 -2.20 -16.92
N PRO A 173 15.34 -1.47 -16.54
CA PRO A 173 15.13 -0.11 -17.01
C PRO A 173 16.28 0.81 -16.60
N SER A 174 16.63 1.78 -17.43
CA SER A 174 17.57 2.83 -17.04
C SER A 174 16.97 3.77 -15.99
N SER A 175 17.82 4.47 -15.25
CA SER A 175 17.36 5.49 -14.30
C SER A 175 16.62 6.65 -14.97
N THR A 176 16.96 6.96 -16.23
CA THR A 176 16.26 7.96 -17.04
C THR A 176 14.86 7.49 -17.42
N GLU A 177 14.72 6.26 -17.93
CA GLU A 177 13.40 5.71 -18.31
C GLU A 177 12.47 5.64 -17.10
N ALA A 178 12.97 5.15 -15.96
CA ALA A 178 12.20 5.08 -14.72
C ALA A 178 11.78 6.47 -14.21
N LYS A 179 12.69 7.45 -14.25
CA LYS A 179 12.36 8.83 -13.90
C LYS A 179 11.27 9.40 -14.80
N GLU A 180 11.40 9.27 -16.12
CA GLU A 180 10.44 9.79 -17.09
C GLU A 180 9.06 9.13 -16.91
N HIS A 181 9.04 7.82 -16.66
CA HIS A 181 7.83 7.08 -16.36
C HIS A 181 7.13 7.59 -15.09
N LEU A 182 7.88 7.74 -13.99
CA LEU A 182 7.38 8.23 -12.72
C LEU A 182 6.84 9.67 -12.84
N GLU A 183 7.57 10.55 -13.51
CA GLU A 183 7.15 11.94 -13.74
C GLU A 183 5.88 12.01 -14.58
N LYS A 184 5.76 11.16 -15.60
CA LYS A 184 4.53 11.03 -16.40
C LYS A 184 3.37 10.52 -15.55
N SER A 185 3.60 9.55 -14.69
CA SER A 185 2.58 9.00 -13.78
C SER A 185 2.06 10.05 -12.81
N ILE A 186 2.97 10.81 -12.18
CA ILE A 186 2.64 11.94 -11.32
C ILE A 186 1.87 13.00 -12.11
N PHE A 187 2.36 13.36 -13.30
CA PHE A 187 1.69 14.34 -14.15
C PHE A 187 0.29 13.88 -14.55
N CYS A 188 0.06 12.61 -14.87
CA CYS A 188 -1.28 12.10 -15.18
C CYS A 188 -2.21 12.10 -13.96
N ALA A 189 -1.68 11.78 -12.78
CA ALA A 189 -2.45 11.77 -11.53
C ALA A 189 -2.97 13.17 -11.12
N TYR A 190 -2.12 14.19 -11.27
CA TYR A 190 -2.44 15.56 -10.88
C TYR A 190 -2.89 16.45 -12.06
N GLY A 191 -2.60 16.03 -13.29
CA GLY A 191 -2.85 16.76 -14.54
C GLY A 191 -4.18 16.41 -15.22
N GLY A 192 -5.05 15.65 -14.55
CA GLY A 192 -6.43 15.33 -14.99
C GLY A 192 -7.37 16.53 -15.23
N GLY A 193 -6.83 17.75 -15.41
CA GLY A 193 -7.54 18.96 -15.83
C GLY A 193 -7.37 19.37 -17.29
N PHE A 194 -6.46 18.77 -18.09
CA PHE A 194 -6.29 19.16 -19.50
C PHE A 194 -6.16 17.97 -20.45
N ILE A 195 -7.28 17.53 -21.02
CA ILE A 195 -7.29 16.76 -22.27
C ILE A 195 -7.09 17.77 -23.42
N GLY A 196 -5.85 18.18 -23.62
CA GLY A 196 -5.43 18.87 -24.85
C GLY A 196 -5.10 17.80 -25.89
N ILE A 197 -6.04 17.51 -26.79
CA ILE A 197 -5.78 16.67 -27.97
C ILE A 197 -4.87 17.50 -28.88
N PHE A 198 -3.55 17.37 -28.74
CA PHE A 198 -2.63 17.93 -29.73
C PHE A 198 -2.70 17.05 -30.98
N SER A 199 -3.65 17.34 -31.86
CA SER A 199 -3.61 16.86 -33.24
C SER A 199 -2.57 17.67 -34.01
N GLY A 200 -1.29 17.33 -33.83
CA GLY A 200 -0.24 17.84 -34.69
C GLY A 200 -0.33 17.18 -36.07
N SER A 201 -1.04 17.81 -37.01
CA SER A 201 -0.94 17.44 -38.42
C SER A 201 0.43 17.86 -38.95
N SER A 202 1.27 16.90 -39.34
CA SER A 202 2.50 17.16 -40.06
C SER A 202 2.18 17.66 -41.48
N SER A 203 2.31 18.97 -41.71
CA SER A 203 2.46 19.48 -43.08
C SER A 203 3.95 19.45 -43.44
N GLN A 204 4.34 18.43 -44.20
CA GLN A 204 5.55 18.47 -45.00
C GLN A 204 5.45 19.62 -46.00
N GLY A 205 6.49 20.44 -46.07
CA GLY A 205 6.72 21.47 -47.08
C GLY A 205 8.20 21.59 -47.34
#